data_AF-A0A534Z3Y8-F1
#
_entry.id   AF-A0A534Z3Y8-F1
#
_cell.length_a   1.000
_cell.length_b   1.000
_cell.length_c   1.000
_cell.angle_alpha   90.00
_cell.angle_beta   90.00
_cell.angle_gamma   90.00
#
_symmetry.space_group_name_H-M   'P 1'
#
loop_
_entity.id
_entity.type
_entity.pdbx_description
1 polymer ?
#
loop_
_entity_poly.entity_id
_entity_poly.type
_entity_poly.pdbx_seq_one_letter_code
_entity_poly.pdbx_strand_id
1 'polypeptide(L)'
;MGLARPAIARMLGAFAALVLAVAIGVPLAYWHRVPPWSLAGFSMTLCPCASPCPCRSGRRPTHPDCEAATFVHVVRGHYGSVSLDGLKFVDVADMQRGAWIIVYGEAGTPDEVQAAMVAVAENMLMPRIFFAPLLARWLGPRVTVRRVERIEYKVSENRLRRRVSIPGILELDARLRADAEGRPRELVPALDMLANKIAYADNLAYRYTGPDLPRPLDYSGRQANMKTFHVAKEDYDQERMLVQEARAMRGAWTPRQRAIITAMREAGELLPRSFGE
;
A
#
# COMPACT_ATOMS: atom_id res chain seq x y z
N MET A 1 -43.98 -41.43 19.27
CA MET A 1 -42.72 -40.92 18.67
C MET A 1 -43.08 -39.90 17.59
N GLY A 2 -42.79 -38.60 17.76
CA GLY A 2 -43.11 -37.62 16.71
C GLY A 2 -42.85 -36.14 17.01
N LEU A 3 -42.65 -35.72 18.27
CA LEU A 3 -42.62 -34.30 18.64
C LEU A 3 -41.22 -33.63 18.66
N ALA A 4 -40.13 -34.39 18.53
CA ALA A 4 -38.77 -33.83 18.71
C ALA A 4 -38.15 -33.21 17.44
N ARG A 5 -38.58 -33.64 16.24
CA ARG A 5 -38.01 -33.18 14.96
C ARG A 5 -38.21 -31.68 14.67
N PRO A 6 -39.40 -31.06 14.89
CA PRO A 6 -39.60 -29.65 14.57
C PRO A 6 -38.87 -28.72 15.56
N ALA A 7 -38.69 -29.13 16.82
CA ALA A 7 -37.96 -28.35 17.82
C ALA A 7 -36.45 -28.30 17.53
N ILE A 8 -35.86 -29.45 17.17
CA ILE A 8 -34.44 -29.56 16.79
C ILE A 8 -34.16 -28.75 15.51
N ALA A 9 -35.05 -28.82 14.51
CA ALA A 9 -34.91 -28.04 13.27
C ALA A 9 -34.99 -26.52 13.51
N ARG A 10 -35.88 -26.06 14.40
CA ARG A 10 -35.99 -24.64 14.77
C ARG A 10 -34.78 -24.16 15.58
N MET A 11 -34.25 -25.00 16.46
CA MET A 11 -33.07 -24.71 17.25
C MET A 11 -31.79 -24.65 16.39
N LEU A 12 -31.64 -25.57 15.44
CA LEU A 12 -30.56 -25.54 14.43
C LEU A 12 -30.68 -24.32 13.50
N GLY A 13 -31.90 -23.96 13.09
CA GLY A 13 -32.16 -22.76 12.29
C GLY A 13 -31.84 -21.46 13.04
N ALA A 14 -32.21 -21.37 14.33
CA ALA A 14 -31.89 -20.23 15.18
C ALA A 14 -30.39 -20.13 15.47
N PHE A 15 -29.70 -21.26 15.66
CA PHE A 15 -28.25 -21.31 15.82
C PHE A 15 -27.53 -20.91 14.52
N ALA A 16 -27.97 -21.41 13.37
CA ALA A 16 -27.43 -21.01 12.07
C ALA A 16 -27.66 -19.51 11.80
N ALA A 17 -28.82 -18.96 12.13
CA ALA A 17 -29.13 -17.54 12.00
C ALA A 17 -28.30 -16.67 12.97
N LEU A 18 -28.07 -17.13 14.20
CA LEU A 18 -27.20 -16.45 15.18
C LEU A 18 -25.74 -16.48 14.73
N VAL A 19 -25.26 -17.63 14.27
CA VAL A 19 -23.92 -17.78 13.68
C VAL A 19 -23.78 -16.87 12.47
N LEU A 20 -24.80 -16.77 11.60
CA LEU A 20 -24.79 -15.87 10.45
C LEU A 20 -24.82 -14.38 10.86
N ALA A 21 -25.64 -14.00 11.85
CA ALA A 21 -25.73 -12.64 12.36
C ALA A 21 -24.43 -12.19 13.05
N VAL A 22 -23.79 -13.08 13.81
CA VAL A 22 -22.45 -12.85 14.37
C VAL A 22 -21.39 -12.85 13.25
N ALA A 23 -21.52 -13.75 12.26
CA ALA A 23 -20.62 -13.88 11.10
C ALA A 23 -20.66 -12.69 10.12
N ILE A 24 -21.71 -11.87 10.17
CA ILE A 24 -21.83 -10.65 9.35
C ILE A 24 -21.63 -9.40 10.21
N GLY A 25 -22.11 -9.39 11.46
CA GLY A 25 -22.10 -8.21 12.33
C GLY A 25 -20.73 -7.81 12.88
N VAL A 26 -19.86 -8.77 13.21
CA VAL A 26 -18.57 -8.47 13.88
C VAL A 26 -17.51 -7.82 12.97
N PRO A 27 -17.32 -8.22 11.70
CA PRO A 27 -16.35 -7.58 10.80
C PRO A 27 -16.81 -6.22 10.35
N LEU A 28 -18.10 -6.08 10.01
CA LEU A 28 -18.70 -4.77 9.74
C LEU A 28 -18.43 -3.84 10.94
N ALA A 29 -18.65 -4.29 12.17
CA ALA A 29 -18.35 -3.51 13.36
C ALA A 29 -16.86 -3.14 13.52
N TYR A 30 -15.91 -4.01 13.15
CA TYR A 30 -14.48 -3.67 13.17
C TYR A 30 -14.16 -2.53 12.18
N TRP A 31 -14.60 -2.65 10.93
CA TRP A 31 -14.33 -1.66 9.88
C TRP A 31 -15.07 -0.33 10.10
N HIS A 32 -16.23 -0.36 10.76
CA HIS A 32 -16.96 0.83 11.20
C HIS A 32 -16.30 1.54 12.40
N ARG A 33 -15.49 0.82 13.21
CA ARG A 33 -14.79 1.40 14.36
C ARG A 33 -13.45 2.03 14.00
N VAL A 34 -12.91 1.73 12.82
CA VAL A 34 -11.75 2.47 12.30
C VAL A 34 -12.17 3.93 12.11
N PRO A 35 -11.55 4.90 12.80
CA PRO A 35 -11.79 6.32 12.59
C PRO A 35 -11.59 6.72 11.11
N PRO A 36 -12.29 7.76 10.64
CA PRO A 36 -12.01 8.34 9.33
C PRO A 36 -10.53 8.71 9.22
N TRP A 37 -9.94 8.41 8.06
CA TRP A 37 -8.56 8.74 7.77
C TRP A 37 -8.42 9.16 6.31
N SER A 38 -7.46 10.05 6.07
CA SER A 38 -7.08 10.55 4.76
C SER A 38 -5.58 10.77 4.75
N LEU A 39 -4.92 10.40 3.66
CA LEU A 39 -3.52 10.66 3.41
C LEU A 39 -3.37 11.33 2.04
N ALA A 40 -2.63 12.42 2.00
CA ALA A 40 -2.19 13.07 0.78
C ALA A 40 -0.69 13.30 0.82
N GLY A 41 0.01 12.98 -0.28
CA GLY A 41 1.46 13.15 -0.30
C GLY A 41 2.16 12.52 -1.48
N PHE A 42 3.39 12.10 -1.23
CA PHE A 42 4.29 11.55 -2.24
C PHE A 42 4.77 10.16 -1.82
N SER A 43 4.89 9.27 -2.80
CA SER A 43 5.55 7.99 -2.62
C SER A 43 6.36 7.59 -3.85
N MET A 44 7.45 6.87 -3.62
CA MET A 44 8.21 6.20 -4.67
C MET A 44 8.51 4.77 -4.26
N THR A 45 8.49 3.87 -5.24
CA THR A 45 8.82 2.47 -5.04
C THR A 45 9.91 2.06 -6.02
N LEU A 46 10.98 1.45 -5.49
CA LEU A 46 12.10 0.91 -6.23
C LEU A 46 12.10 -0.60 -6.07
N CYS A 47 12.24 -1.34 -7.18
CA CYS A 47 12.14 -2.79 -7.22
C CYS A 47 13.29 -3.41 -8.05
N PRO A 48 13.63 -4.68 -7.80
CA PRO A 48 14.69 -5.39 -8.52
C PRO A 48 14.33 -5.81 -9.95
N CYS A 49 13.08 -5.60 -10.37
CA CYS A 49 12.62 -5.97 -11.72
C CYS A 49 13.46 -5.27 -12.80
N ALA A 50 13.80 -6.00 -13.86
CA ALA A 50 14.55 -5.48 -14.99
C ALA A 50 13.68 -4.67 -15.96
N SER A 51 12.36 -4.81 -15.86
CA SER A 51 11.36 -4.07 -16.62
C SER A 51 10.42 -3.31 -15.68
N PRO A 52 9.64 -2.33 -16.20
CA PRO A 52 8.48 -1.79 -15.50
C PRO A 52 7.71 -2.87 -14.74
N CYS A 53 7.52 -2.74 -13.41
CA CYS A 53 7.18 -3.89 -12.56
C CYS A 53 5.87 -4.53 -13.02
N PRO A 54 5.90 -5.78 -13.53
CA PRO A 54 4.68 -6.45 -14.02
C PRO A 54 3.63 -6.65 -12.92
N CYS A 55 4.08 -6.63 -11.65
CA CYS A 55 3.25 -6.66 -10.46
C CYS A 55 2.17 -5.57 -10.46
N ARG A 56 2.46 -4.40 -11.06
CA ARG A 56 1.54 -3.26 -11.11
C ARG A 56 0.33 -3.50 -12.00
N SER A 57 0.34 -4.55 -12.82
CA SER A 57 -0.76 -4.97 -13.67
C SER A 57 -1.14 -6.44 -13.46
N GLY A 58 -0.89 -6.99 -12.27
CA GLY A 58 -1.30 -8.36 -11.89
C GLY A 58 -0.49 -9.48 -12.57
N ARG A 59 0.75 -9.21 -12.98
CA ARG A 59 1.69 -10.23 -13.50
C ARG A 59 2.79 -10.51 -12.48
N ARG A 60 3.46 -11.66 -12.62
CA ARG A 60 4.59 -12.04 -11.75
C ARG A 60 5.80 -11.13 -11.98
N PRO A 61 6.60 -10.83 -10.94
CA PRO A 61 7.80 -10.02 -11.11
C PRO A 61 8.86 -10.78 -11.92
N THR A 62 9.77 -10.04 -12.53
CA THR A 62 10.84 -10.60 -13.37
C THR A 62 12.09 -10.98 -12.58
N HIS A 63 12.13 -10.67 -11.29
CA HIS A 63 13.22 -11.02 -10.38
C HIS A 63 12.70 -12.06 -9.38
N PRO A 64 13.48 -13.12 -9.07
CA PRO A 64 13.05 -14.19 -8.17
C PRO A 64 12.82 -13.68 -6.74
N ASP A 65 13.73 -12.86 -6.24
CA ASP A 65 13.60 -12.22 -4.94
C ASP A 65 12.99 -10.83 -5.14
N CYS A 66 11.79 -10.58 -4.62
CA CYS A 66 11.06 -9.35 -4.90
C CYS A 66 11.20 -8.35 -3.75
N GLU A 67 12.44 -8.03 -3.36
CA GLU A 67 12.69 -7.05 -2.31
C GLU A 67 12.52 -5.63 -2.86
N ALA A 68 11.32 -5.09 -2.67
CA ALA A 68 11.01 -3.72 -3.02
C ALA A 68 11.22 -2.80 -1.82
N ALA A 69 11.64 -1.57 -2.08
CA ALA A 69 11.62 -0.50 -1.09
C ALA A 69 10.63 0.58 -1.52
N THR A 70 9.73 0.97 -0.61
CA THR A 70 8.79 2.07 -0.83
C THR A 70 9.02 3.14 0.22
N PHE A 71 9.28 4.36 -0.25
CA PHE A 71 9.25 5.55 0.59
C PHE A 71 7.89 6.21 0.49
N VAL A 72 7.41 6.72 1.63
CA VAL A 72 6.19 7.52 1.73
C VAL A 72 6.46 8.77 2.56
N HIS A 73 5.99 9.90 2.05
CA HIS A 73 5.92 11.17 2.76
C HIS A 73 4.47 11.66 2.72
N VAL A 74 3.82 11.65 3.89
CA VAL A 74 2.49 12.21 4.09
C VAL A 74 2.65 13.72 4.24
N VAL A 75 2.22 14.47 3.23
CA VAL A 75 2.27 15.94 3.26
C VAL A 75 1.14 16.48 4.10
N ARG A 76 -0.06 15.89 3.95
CA ARG A 76 -1.20 16.12 4.83
C ARG A 76 -1.94 14.81 5.09
N GLY A 77 -2.40 14.60 6.31
CA GLY A 77 -3.23 13.45 6.63
C GLY A 77 -3.67 13.42 8.08
N HIS A 78 -4.63 12.54 8.34
CA HIS A 78 -5.14 12.34 9.69
C HIS A 78 -5.69 10.94 9.87
N TYR A 79 -5.82 10.53 11.14
CA TYR A 79 -6.55 9.35 11.59
C TYR A 79 -7.39 9.74 12.80
N GLY A 80 -8.70 9.89 12.60
CA GLY A 80 -9.57 10.55 13.58
C GLY A 80 -9.05 11.96 13.86
N SER A 81 -8.71 12.24 15.13
CA SER A 81 -8.13 13.50 15.60
C SER A 81 -6.59 13.55 15.54
N VAL A 82 -5.92 12.44 15.24
CA VAL A 82 -4.45 12.37 15.18
C VAL A 82 -3.98 12.92 13.84
N SER A 83 -3.17 13.97 13.84
CA SER A 83 -2.52 14.46 12.62
C SER A 83 -1.39 13.51 12.21
N LEU A 84 -1.32 13.25 10.91
CA LEU A 84 -0.25 12.47 10.26
C LEU A 84 0.61 13.37 9.35
N ASP A 85 0.48 14.69 9.48
CA ASP A 85 1.17 15.66 8.64
C ASP A 85 2.70 15.55 8.80
N GLY A 86 3.42 15.56 7.68
CA GLY A 86 4.88 15.48 7.65
C GLY A 86 5.46 14.09 7.96
N LEU A 87 4.61 13.07 8.20
CA LEU A 87 5.06 11.72 8.51
C LEU A 87 5.85 11.13 7.35
N LYS A 88 7.02 10.57 7.66
CA LYS A 88 7.87 9.84 6.71
C LYS A 88 8.10 8.43 7.20
N PHE A 89 8.02 7.48 6.28
CA PHE A 89 8.44 6.10 6.54
C PHE A 89 8.98 5.45 5.28
N VAL A 90 9.77 4.39 5.47
CA VAL A 90 10.19 3.50 4.39
C VAL A 90 9.83 2.08 4.75
N ASP A 91 9.18 1.36 3.86
CA ASP A 91 9.10 -0.08 3.93
C ASP A 91 10.09 -0.75 2.97
N VAL A 92 10.66 -1.87 3.41
CA VAL A 92 11.38 -2.83 2.57
C VAL A 92 10.70 -4.18 2.76
N ALA A 93 10.31 -4.83 1.68
CA ALA A 93 9.49 -6.04 1.75
C ALA A 93 9.80 -7.04 0.63
N ASP A 94 9.74 -8.33 0.95
CA ASP A 94 9.65 -9.39 -0.07
C ASP A 94 8.20 -9.53 -0.56
N MET A 95 7.95 -8.96 -1.73
CA MET A 95 6.63 -8.86 -2.35
C MET A 95 6.18 -10.15 -3.06
N GLN A 96 7.04 -11.16 -3.23
CA GLN A 96 6.65 -12.45 -3.81
C GLN A 96 6.20 -13.43 -2.75
N ARG A 97 6.96 -13.52 -1.65
CA ARG A 97 6.69 -14.50 -0.59
C ARG A 97 5.84 -13.93 0.54
N GLY A 98 5.69 -12.60 0.61
CA GLY A 98 4.99 -11.93 1.71
C GLY A 98 5.55 -12.32 3.09
N ALA A 99 6.81 -12.79 3.12
CA ALA A 99 7.38 -13.46 4.28
C ALA A 99 7.75 -12.46 5.37
N TRP A 100 8.13 -11.24 4.97
CA TRP A 100 8.58 -10.19 5.86
C TRP A 100 8.37 -8.80 5.23
N ILE A 101 8.10 -7.82 6.09
CA ILE A 101 8.05 -6.40 5.78
C ILE A 101 8.82 -5.71 6.92
N ILE A 102 9.76 -4.85 6.59
CA ILE A 102 10.49 -4.04 7.56
C ILE A 102 10.11 -2.59 7.33
N VAL A 103 9.59 -1.93 8.36
CA VAL A 103 9.15 -0.53 8.30
C VAL A 103 10.08 0.31 9.15
N TYR A 104 10.71 1.30 8.55
CA TYR A 104 11.52 2.31 9.21
C TYR A 104 10.71 3.59 9.38
N GLY A 105 10.59 4.05 10.63
CA GLY A 105 10.02 5.34 10.99
C GLY A 105 11.00 6.18 11.81
N GLU A 106 10.81 7.49 11.85
CA GLU A 106 11.65 8.39 12.64
C GLU A 106 11.37 8.24 14.15
N ALA A 107 12.42 8.16 14.96
CA ALA A 107 12.35 7.95 16.40
C ALA A 107 11.63 9.10 17.13
N GLY A 108 11.68 10.31 16.57
CA GLY A 108 10.96 11.47 17.07
C GLY A 108 9.45 11.46 16.79
N THR A 109 8.94 10.49 16.02
CA THR A 109 7.50 10.37 15.76
C THR A 109 6.77 9.95 17.04
N PRO A 110 5.75 10.68 17.52
CA PRO A 110 4.98 10.29 18.71
C PRO A 110 4.34 8.90 18.57
N ASP A 111 4.23 8.17 19.67
CA ASP A 111 3.69 6.80 19.68
C ASP A 111 2.25 6.74 19.15
N GLU A 112 1.42 7.76 19.44
CA GLU A 112 0.05 7.86 18.92
C GLU A 112 0.00 8.00 17.39
N VAL A 113 0.93 8.74 16.80
CA VAL A 113 1.07 8.93 15.34
C VAL A 113 1.54 7.62 14.70
N GLN A 114 2.46 6.90 15.34
CA GLN A 114 2.90 5.58 14.88
C GLN A 114 1.75 4.56 14.92
N ALA A 115 1.00 4.52 16.02
CA ALA A 115 -0.14 3.63 16.17
C ALA A 115 -1.24 3.94 15.13
N ALA A 116 -1.52 5.23 14.90
CA ALA A 116 -2.45 5.67 13.86
C ALA A 116 -2.00 5.21 12.46
N MET A 117 -0.71 5.36 12.11
CA MET A 117 -0.19 4.89 10.83
C MET A 117 -0.31 3.36 10.67
N VAL A 118 -0.02 2.59 11.72
CA VAL A 118 -0.20 1.13 11.71
C VAL A 118 -1.68 0.79 11.48
N ALA A 119 -2.61 1.49 12.14
CA ALA A 119 -4.03 1.28 11.96
C ALA A 119 -4.52 1.62 10.54
N VAL A 120 -3.96 2.67 9.91
CA VAL A 120 -4.22 2.98 8.49
C VAL A 120 -3.71 1.85 7.60
N ALA A 121 -2.46 1.38 7.80
CA ALA A 121 -1.90 0.30 7.02
C ALA A 121 -2.70 -1.01 7.17
N GLU A 122 -3.12 -1.35 8.39
CA GLU A 122 -4.03 -2.46 8.66
C GLU A 122 -5.35 -2.29 7.91
N ASN A 123 -5.92 -1.08 7.91
CA ASN A 123 -7.16 -0.80 7.21
C ASN A 123 -7.04 -0.98 5.68
N MET A 124 -5.89 -0.61 5.12
CA MET A 124 -5.58 -0.77 3.70
C MET A 124 -5.35 -2.24 3.32
N LEU A 125 -4.63 -2.99 4.16
CA LEU A 125 -4.12 -4.34 3.86
C LEU A 125 -5.11 -5.47 4.18
N MET A 126 -5.91 -5.31 5.24
CA MET A 126 -6.70 -6.44 5.72
C MET A 126 -7.85 -6.75 4.75
N PRO A 127 -7.99 -8.04 4.35
CA PRO A 127 -9.14 -8.44 3.56
C PRO A 127 -10.43 -8.12 4.32
N ARG A 128 -11.44 -7.55 3.65
CA ARG A 128 -12.76 -7.26 4.24
C ARG A 128 -13.60 -8.53 4.50
N ILE A 129 -12.97 -9.63 4.91
CA ILE A 129 -13.59 -10.94 5.19
C ILE A 129 -13.61 -11.24 6.70
N PHE A 130 -14.57 -12.06 7.13
CA PHE A 130 -15.00 -12.18 8.53
C PHE A 130 -13.92 -12.53 9.56
N PHE A 131 -12.91 -13.31 9.19
CA PHE A 131 -11.87 -13.76 10.11
C PHE A 131 -10.56 -12.95 10.05
N ALA A 132 -10.46 -11.94 9.17
CA ALA A 132 -9.18 -11.29 8.89
C ALA A 132 -8.50 -10.67 10.14
N PRO A 133 -9.18 -9.93 11.04
CA PRO A 133 -8.52 -9.37 12.22
C PRO A 133 -8.05 -10.43 13.22
N LEU A 134 -8.80 -11.52 13.37
CA LEU A 134 -8.47 -12.62 14.28
C LEU A 134 -7.28 -13.45 13.78
N LEU A 135 -7.22 -13.66 12.46
CA LEU A 135 -6.18 -14.45 11.82
C LEU A 135 -4.95 -13.62 11.43
N ALA A 136 -5.04 -12.30 11.31
CA ALA A 136 -3.93 -11.42 10.91
C ALA A 136 -2.69 -11.63 11.79
N ARG A 137 -2.86 -11.85 13.10
CA ARG A 137 -1.76 -12.12 14.04
C ARG A 137 -1.01 -13.43 13.77
N TRP A 138 -1.62 -14.39 13.08
CA TRP A 138 -1.04 -15.71 12.79
C TRP A 138 -0.72 -15.94 11.31
N LEU A 139 -1.47 -15.30 10.40
CA LEU A 139 -1.38 -15.50 8.95
C LEU A 139 -0.89 -14.25 8.19
N GLY A 140 -0.71 -13.12 8.88
CA GLY A 140 -0.18 -11.89 8.29
C GLY A 140 1.32 -11.96 8.01
N PRO A 141 1.85 -11.06 7.16
CA PRO A 141 3.30 -10.95 6.95
C PRO A 141 4.00 -10.61 8.27
N ARG A 142 5.24 -11.08 8.46
CA ARG A 142 6.05 -10.66 9.62
C ARG A 142 6.43 -9.19 9.42
N VAL A 143 5.74 -8.29 10.12
CA VAL A 143 6.05 -6.86 10.10
C VAL A 143 7.02 -6.55 11.24
N THR A 144 8.19 -6.03 10.87
CA THR A 144 9.22 -5.56 11.81
C THR A 144 9.26 -4.04 11.74
N VAL A 145 8.93 -3.36 12.84
CA VAL A 145 9.05 -1.90 12.93
C VAL A 145 10.42 -1.54 13.53
N ARG A 146 11.12 -0.62 12.88
CA ARG A 146 12.41 -0.07 13.30
C ARG A 146 12.28 1.44 13.44
N ARG A 147 12.81 1.97 14.54
CA ARG A 147 12.96 3.42 14.73
C ARG A 147 14.37 3.83 14.36
N VAL A 148 14.48 4.85 13.52
CA VAL A 148 15.76 5.43 13.09
C VAL A 148 15.81 6.88 13.50
N GLU A 149 16.99 7.43 13.74
CA GLU A 149 17.14 8.82 14.15
C GLU A 149 16.47 9.78 13.16
N ARG A 150 16.72 9.56 11.85
CA ARG A 150 16.18 10.42 10.79
C ARG A 150 16.07 9.68 9.46
N ILE A 151 15.04 10.02 8.70
CA ILE A 151 14.91 9.69 7.28
C ILE A 151 15.17 10.97 6.50
N GLU A 152 16.36 11.06 5.89
CA GLU A 152 16.69 12.21 5.05
C GLU A 152 15.90 12.12 3.74
N TYR A 153 15.18 13.19 3.41
CA TYR A 153 14.42 13.30 2.18
C TYR A 153 14.79 14.59 1.46
N LYS A 154 15.39 14.46 0.27
CA LYS A 154 15.82 15.59 -0.56
C LYS A 154 15.03 15.60 -1.87
N VAL A 155 14.63 16.80 -2.26
CA VAL A 155 13.80 17.07 -3.43
C VAL A 155 14.56 18.07 -4.29
N SER A 156 14.77 17.74 -5.56
CA SER A 156 15.30 18.69 -6.55
C SER A 156 14.35 19.88 -6.74
N GLU A 157 14.87 21.04 -7.15
CA GLU A 157 14.06 22.26 -7.35
C GLU A 157 12.88 22.03 -8.31
N ASN A 158 13.11 21.31 -9.41
CA ASN A 158 12.07 20.92 -10.37
C ASN A 158 11.18 19.77 -9.92
N ARG A 159 11.38 19.25 -8.69
CA ARG A 159 10.61 18.16 -8.05
C ARG A 159 10.68 16.80 -8.72
N LEU A 160 11.39 16.66 -9.84
CA LEU A 160 11.45 15.45 -10.66
C LEU A 160 12.38 14.38 -10.06
N ARG A 161 13.42 14.78 -9.34
CA ARG A 161 14.33 13.87 -8.62
C ARG A 161 14.08 13.90 -7.13
N ARG A 162 14.05 12.72 -6.52
CA ARG A 162 13.84 12.47 -5.09
C ARG A 162 14.91 11.53 -4.58
N ARG A 163 15.56 11.92 -3.49
CA ARG A 163 16.54 11.09 -2.79
C ARG A 163 16.08 10.86 -1.36
N VAL A 164 16.15 9.61 -0.92
CA VAL A 164 15.87 9.19 0.45
C VAL A 164 17.06 8.42 0.97
N SER A 165 17.51 8.75 2.17
CA SER A 165 18.58 8.00 2.84
C SER A 165 18.31 7.82 4.31
N ILE A 166 18.64 6.64 4.80
CA ILE A 166 18.75 6.32 6.22
C ILE A 166 20.22 5.96 6.44
N PRO A 167 20.99 6.75 7.20
CA PRO A 167 22.43 6.55 7.37
C PRO A 167 22.78 5.10 7.74
N GLY A 168 23.65 4.47 6.94
CA GLY A 168 24.12 3.09 7.13
C GLY A 168 23.10 1.99 6.81
N ILE A 169 21.87 2.32 6.41
CA ILE A 169 20.79 1.35 6.22
C ILE A 169 20.26 1.35 4.79
N LEU A 170 20.00 2.52 4.21
CA LEU A 170 19.26 2.62 2.95
C LEU A 170 19.66 3.86 2.14
N GLU A 171 19.81 3.70 0.84
CA GLU A 171 19.88 4.77 -0.16
C GLU A 171 18.88 4.48 -1.30
N LEU A 172 17.95 5.40 -1.53
CA LEU A 172 17.03 5.41 -2.66
C LEU A 172 17.18 6.72 -3.42
N ASP A 173 17.38 6.67 -4.73
CA ASP A 173 17.46 7.84 -5.60
C ASP A 173 16.70 7.53 -6.87
N ALA A 174 15.66 8.31 -7.15
CA ALA A 174 14.84 8.12 -8.33
C ALA A 174 14.58 9.46 -9.02
N ARG A 175 14.44 9.42 -10.34
CA ARG A 175 14.10 10.57 -11.18
C ARG A 175 12.94 10.24 -12.10
N LEU A 176 11.86 11.00 -12.01
CA LEU A 176 10.71 10.87 -12.90
C LEU A 176 11.14 10.97 -14.37
N ARG A 177 10.58 10.10 -15.21
CA ARG A 177 10.70 10.22 -16.66
C ARG A 177 9.67 11.23 -17.15
N ALA A 178 10.12 12.47 -17.34
CA ALA A 178 9.26 13.59 -17.68
C ALA A 178 9.51 14.12 -19.10
N ASP A 179 8.51 14.83 -19.66
CA ASP A 179 8.69 15.68 -20.83
C ASP A 179 9.38 17.01 -20.47
N ALA A 180 9.49 17.92 -21.44
CA ALA A 180 10.14 19.21 -21.24
C ALA A 180 9.39 20.11 -20.24
N GLU A 181 8.07 19.89 -20.10
CA GLU A 181 7.20 20.62 -19.18
C GLU A 181 7.12 19.97 -17.79
N GLY A 182 7.90 18.92 -17.52
CA GLY A 182 7.92 18.23 -16.23
C GLY A 182 6.74 17.30 -15.99
N ARG A 183 5.98 16.94 -17.03
CA ARG A 183 4.85 16.02 -16.96
C ARG A 183 5.33 14.57 -17.15
N PRO A 184 4.76 13.57 -16.45
CA PRO A 184 5.15 12.18 -16.63
C PRO A 184 4.95 11.69 -18.07
N ARG A 185 5.98 11.08 -18.68
CA ARG A 185 5.85 10.43 -20.01
C ARG A 185 5.09 9.11 -19.95
N GLU A 186 5.21 8.41 -18.83
CA GLU A 186 4.66 7.06 -18.65
C GLU A 186 3.78 7.01 -17.39
N LEU A 187 2.59 7.63 -17.47
CA LEU A 187 1.56 7.56 -16.44
C LEU A 187 0.59 6.41 -16.76
N VAL A 188 0.49 5.43 -15.86
CA VAL A 188 -0.31 4.22 -16.11
C VAL A 188 -1.19 3.86 -14.91
N PRO A 189 -2.36 3.25 -15.13
CA PRO A 189 -3.10 2.57 -14.08
C PRO A 189 -2.24 1.49 -13.44
N ALA A 190 -2.32 1.36 -12.12
CA ALA A 190 -1.48 0.43 -11.39
C ALA A 190 -2.15 -0.08 -10.11
N LEU A 191 -1.83 -1.33 -9.75
CA LEU A 191 -2.04 -1.86 -8.41
C LEU A 191 -1.05 -1.19 -7.46
N ASP A 192 -1.56 -0.34 -6.57
CA ASP A 192 -0.81 0.30 -5.49
C ASP A 192 -1.78 0.62 -4.33
N MET A 193 -1.28 0.68 -3.10
CA MET A 193 -2.10 0.94 -1.92
C MET A 193 -2.42 2.43 -1.75
N LEU A 194 -1.57 3.32 -2.28
CA LEU A 194 -1.75 4.75 -2.10
C LEU A 194 -2.46 5.41 -3.29
N ALA A 195 -2.39 4.81 -4.47
CA ALA A 195 -3.01 5.37 -5.67
C ALA A 195 -3.42 4.29 -6.68
N ASN A 196 -4.33 4.63 -7.59
CA ASN A 196 -4.68 3.78 -8.73
C ASN A 196 -3.80 4.01 -9.96
N LYS A 197 -2.77 4.86 -9.86
CA LYS A 197 -1.86 5.21 -10.94
C LYS A 197 -0.45 5.42 -10.43
N ILE A 198 0.52 5.16 -11.29
CA ILE A 198 1.93 5.44 -11.05
C ILE A 198 2.55 6.08 -12.30
N ALA A 199 3.63 6.81 -12.10
CA ALA A 199 4.51 7.24 -13.16
C ALA A 199 5.85 6.51 -13.09
N TYR A 200 6.35 6.01 -14.22
CA TYR A 200 7.67 5.38 -14.22
C TYR A 200 8.81 6.40 -14.07
N ALA A 201 9.85 5.95 -13.39
CA ALA A 201 11.03 6.74 -13.05
C ALA A 201 12.30 5.93 -13.31
N ASP A 202 13.40 6.64 -13.51
CA ASP A 202 14.74 6.07 -13.49
C ASP A 202 15.12 5.76 -12.03
N ASN A 203 15.56 4.53 -11.78
CA ASN A 203 16.20 4.14 -10.53
C ASN A 203 17.69 4.51 -10.62
N LEU A 204 18.08 5.62 -9.99
CA LEU A 204 19.46 6.09 -9.99
C LEU A 204 20.29 5.39 -8.91
N ALA A 205 19.68 5.07 -7.77
CA ALA A 205 20.27 4.24 -6.72
C ALA A 205 19.19 3.48 -5.94
N TYR A 206 19.44 2.21 -5.66
CA TYR A 206 18.73 1.46 -4.64
C TYR A 206 19.74 0.55 -3.94
N ARG A 207 20.19 0.97 -2.77
CA ARG A 207 21.06 0.19 -1.88
C ARG A 207 20.42 -0.01 -0.53
N TYR A 208 20.51 -1.22 -0.01
CA TYR A 208 20.00 -1.55 1.31
C TYR A 208 20.98 -2.45 2.04
N THR A 209 21.37 -2.04 3.24
CA THR A 209 22.32 -2.70 4.13
C THR A 209 21.73 -2.93 5.52
N GLY A 210 20.39 -2.90 5.63
CA GLY A 210 19.72 -3.06 6.92
C GLY A 210 19.99 -4.43 7.57
N PRO A 211 19.98 -4.49 8.91
CA PRO A 211 20.43 -5.67 9.67
C PRO A 211 19.51 -6.89 9.51
N ASP A 212 18.30 -6.67 9.00
CA ASP A 212 17.26 -7.68 8.92
C ASP A 212 17.42 -8.62 7.71
N LEU A 213 18.34 -8.31 6.78
CA LEU A 213 18.67 -9.19 5.65
C LEU A 213 20.09 -9.74 5.75
N PRO A 214 20.32 -10.99 5.34
CA PRO A 214 21.62 -11.66 5.49
C PRO A 214 22.71 -11.07 4.58
N ARG A 215 22.33 -10.33 3.54
CA ARG A 215 23.25 -9.73 2.57
C ARG A 215 22.76 -8.35 2.15
N PRO A 216 23.67 -7.39 1.92
CA PRO A 216 23.34 -6.14 1.27
C PRO A 216 22.69 -6.35 -0.09
N LEU A 217 21.77 -5.46 -0.44
CA LEU A 217 21.12 -5.41 -1.74
C LEU A 217 21.62 -4.18 -2.51
N ASP A 218 21.90 -4.35 -3.79
CA ASP A 218 22.05 -3.26 -4.75
C ASP A 218 21.22 -3.57 -6.00
N TYR A 219 20.12 -2.82 -6.14
CA TYR A 219 19.20 -2.88 -7.26
C TYR A 219 19.17 -1.55 -8.02
N SER A 220 20.26 -0.79 -7.98
CA SER A 220 20.41 0.44 -8.76
C SER A 220 20.26 0.17 -10.26
N GLY A 221 19.70 1.13 -11.00
CA GLY A 221 19.46 0.98 -12.44
C GLY A 221 18.31 0.03 -12.82
N ARG A 222 17.61 -0.55 -11.84
CA ARG A 222 16.42 -1.38 -12.05
C ARG A 222 15.16 -0.51 -12.19
N GLN A 223 14.01 -1.03 -11.77
CA GLN A 223 12.74 -0.34 -11.90
C GLN A 223 12.51 0.64 -10.75
N ALA A 224 12.02 1.84 -11.08
CA ALA A 224 11.43 2.77 -10.11
C ALA A 224 10.09 3.32 -10.63
N ASN A 225 9.21 3.68 -9.70
CA ASN A 225 8.01 4.45 -10.00
C ASN A 225 7.78 5.48 -8.89
N MET A 226 7.07 6.54 -9.26
CA MET A 226 6.70 7.63 -8.38
C MET A 226 5.20 7.88 -8.50
N LYS A 227 4.59 8.37 -7.42
CA LYS A 227 3.22 8.87 -7.41
C LYS A 227 3.06 10.00 -6.41
N THR A 228 2.20 10.95 -6.74
CA THR A 228 1.45 11.68 -5.73
C THR A 228 0.17 10.91 -5.44
N PHE A 229 -0.32 11.02 -4.22
CA PHE A 229 -1.54 10.34 -3.82
C PHE A 229 -2.43 11.25 -3.00
N HIS A 230 -3.73 10.98 -3.10
CA HIS A 230 -4.74 11.36 -2.12
C HIS A 230 -5.64 10.14 -1.99
N VAL A 231 -5.66 9.54 -0.80
CA VAL A 231 -6.40 8.32 -0.51
C VAL A 231 -7.03 8.42 0.87
N ALA A 232 -8.27 7.99 0.99
CA ALA A 232 -9.02 8.03 2.22
C ALA A 232 -9.67 6.68 2.53
N LYS A 233 -10.16 6.54 3.76
CA LYS A 233 -10.91 5.37 4.22
C LYS A 233 -12.05 5.02 3.27
N GLU A 234 -12.75 6.03 2.77
CA GLU A 234 -13.90 5.90 1.89
C GLU A 234 -13.54 5.28 0.53
N ASP A 235 -12.31 5.47 0.05
CA ASP A 235 -11.84 4.83 -1.19
C ASP A 235 -11.76 3.32 -1.01
N TYR A 236 -11.30 2.88 0.16
CA TYR A 236 -11.23 1.47 0.52
C TYR A 236 -12.60 0.88 0.85
N ASP A 237 -13.43 1.60 1.62
CA ASP A 237 -14.77 1.15 2.02
C ASP A 237 -15.71 0.97 0.82
N GLN A 238 -15.58 1.81 -0.20
CA GLN A 238 -16.36 1.72 -1.44
C GLN A 238 -15.66 0.88 -2.52
N GLU A 239 -14.54 0.27 -2.16
CA GLU A 239 -13.68 -0.55 -3.01
C GLU A 239 -13.36 0.11 -4.37
N ARG A 240 -12.89 1.36 -4.28
CA ARG A 240 -12.44 2.21 -5.40
C ARG A 240 -10.96 1.99 -5.72
N MET A 241 -10.22 1.21 -4.94
CA MET A 241 -8.79 0.95 -5.21
C MET A 241 -8.60 -0.31 -6.07
N LEU A 242 -7.83 -0.18 -7.16
CA LEU A 242 -7.52 -1.29 -8.08
C LEU A 242 -6.90 -2.48 -7.36
N VAL A 243 -6.09 -2.22 -6.34
CA VAL A 243 -5.38 -3.24 -5.55
C VAL A 243 -6.33 -4.19 -4.80
N GLN A 244 -7.56 -3.78 -4.51
CA GLN A 244 -8.53 -4.59 -3.76
C GLN A 244 -9.00 -5.83 -4.55
N GLU A 245 -8.87 -5.81 -5.88
CA GLU A 245 -9.17 -6.98 -6.74
C GLU A 245 -7.91 -7.68 -7.30
N ALA A 246 -6.71 -7.34 -6.80
CA ALA A 246 -5.45 -7.90 -7.31
C ALA A 246 -5.44 -9.44 -7.37
N ARG A 247 -6.04 -10.11 -6.37
CA ARG A 247 -6.11 -11.59 -6.29
C ARG A 247 -7.06 -12.22 -7.31
N ALA A 248 -8.04 -11.47 -7.82
CA ALA A 248 -9.00 -11.95 -8.81
C ALA A 248 -8.46 -11.86 -10.25
N MET A 249 -7.35 -11.16 -10.46
CA MET A 249 -6.75 -10.99 -11.77
C MET A 249 -6.20 -12.32 -12.32
N ARG A 250 -6.42 -12.54 -13.62
CA ARG A 250 -5.85 -13.67 -14.38
C ARG A 250 -5.00 -13.17 -15.54
N GLY A 251 -4.00 -12.35 -15.22
CA GLY A 251 -3.11 -11.72 -16.20
C GLY A 251 -3.69 -10.50 -16.93
N ALA A 252 -4.89 -10.07 -16.56
CA ALA A 252 -5.57 -8.89 -17.08
C ALA A 252 -6.45 -8.24 -15.99
N TRP A 253 -6.79 -6.96 -16.19
CA TRP A 253 -7.73 -6.22 -15.35
C TRP A 253 -9.11 -6.89 -15.31
N THR A 254 -9.72 -6.99 -14.14
CA THR A 254 -11.10 -7.49 -13.97
C THR A 254 -12.14 -6.51 -14.56
N PRO A 255 -13.41 -6.92 -14.74
CA PRO A 255 -14.46 -5.98 -15.16
C PRO A 255 -14.58 -4.75 -14.25
N ARG A 256 -14.51 -4.91 -12.93
CA ARG A 256 -14.57 -3.78 -11.99
C ARG A 256 -13.36 -2.88 -12.10
N GLN A 257 -12.15 -3.44 -12.16
CA GLN A 257 -10.93 -2.64 -12.35
C GLN A 257 -11.00 -1.84 -13.66
N ARG A 258 -11.54 -2.42 -14.74
CA ARG A 258 -11.76 -1.69 -15.99
C ARG A 258 -12.77 -0.54 -15.84
N ALA A 259 -13.83 -0.72 -15.04
CA ALA A 259 -14.77 0.35 -14.75
C ALA A 259 -14.09 1.51 -13.99
N ILE A 260 -13.29 1.21 -12.96
CA ILE A 260 -12.48 2.21 -12.24
C ILE A 260 -11.54 2.94 -13.19
N ILE A 261 -10.78 2.21 -14.03
CA ILE A 261 -9.85 2.79 -15.00
C ILE A 261 -10.60 3.69 -16.01
N THR A 262 -11.81 3.31 -16.41
CA THR A 262 -12.64 4.10 -17.33
C THR A 262 -13.07 5.41 -16.68
N ALA A 263 -13.59 5.36 -15.44
CA ALA A 263 -13.96 6.55 -14.68
C ALA A 263 -12.76 7.50 -14.47
N MET A 264 -11.57 6.95 -14.18
CA MET A 264 -10.33 7.75 -14.06
C MET A 264 -9.95 8.45 -15.37
N ARG A 265 -10.18 7.81 -16.53
CA ARG A 265 -9.94 8.44 -17.84
C ARG A 265 -10.91 9.59 -18.08
N GLU A 266 -12.19 9.37 -17.81
CA GLU A 266 -13.25 10.37 -17.96
C GLU A 266 -13.02 11.57 -17.04
N ALA A 267 -12.54 11.35 -15.81
CA ALA A 267 -12.15 12.38 -14.87
C ALA A 267 -10.81 13.08 -15.21
N GLY A 268 -10.11 12.65 -16.26
CA GLY A 268 -8.82 13.20 -16.66
C GLY A 268 -7.68 12.89 -15.69
N GLU A 269 -7.82 11.91 -14.81
CA GLU A 269 -6.81 11.54 -13.81
C GLU A 269 -5.60 10.83 -14.43
N LEU A 270 -5.78 10.23 -15.62
CA LEU A 270 -4.71 9.60 -16.39
C LEU A 270 -4.08 10.54 -17.42
N LEU A 271 -4.40 11.84 -17.36
CA LEU A 271 -3.71 12.85 -18.15
C LEU A 271 -2.43 13.28 -17.40
N PRO A 272 -1.27 13.30 -18.08
CA PRO A 272 -0.04 13.72 -17.46
C PRO A 272 -0.10 15.23 -17.16
N ARG A 273 -0.21 15.56 -15.87
CA ARG A 273 -0.05 16.93 -15.34
C ARG A 273 1.37 17.12 -14.81
N SER A 274 1.75 18.35 -14.49
CA SER A 274 3.06 18.59 -13.90
C SER A 274 3.17 17.80 -12.59
N PHE A 275 4.31 17.15 -12.38
CA PHE A 275 4.41 16.17 -11.30
C PHE A 275 4.72 16.84 -9.96
N GLY A 276 3.86 16.63 -8.97
CA GLY A 276 4.04 17.17 -7.63
C GLY A 276 3.47 18.58 -7.42
N GLU A 277 2.57 19.03 -8.29
CA GLU A 277 1.51 19.99 -7.95
C GLU A 277 0.49 19.40 -6.96
#